data_AF-A0A7J6SVI6-F1
#
_entry.id   AF-A0A7J6SVI6-F1
#
_cell.length_a   1.000
_cell.length_b   1.000
_cell.length_c   1.000
_cell.angle_alpha   90.00
_cell.angle_beta   90.00
_cell.angle_gamma   90.00
#
_symmetry.space_group_name_H-M   'P 1'
#
loop_
_entity.id
_entity.type
_entity.pdbx_description
1 polymer ?
#
loop_
_entity_poly.entity_id
_entity_poly.type
_entity_poly.pdbx_seq_one_letter_code
_entity_poly.pdbx_strand_id
1 'polypeptide(L)'
;GVMVNKGLHQLALCITRLAAKADHIAHGHDSEAEKVHVPYRDSKLTLMLREALGGNARTAMIACVAPSMSCLADSLSTLKLVERARSVNTKPNVSLRICDSVDHGAEVNELEDKISRTRLEMKKASTRGDLTEQEMLSEELENTESMLRLLGGSLHGCMRDELRASAK
;
A
#
# COMPACT_ATOMS: atom_id res chain seq x y z
N GLY A 1 -12.20 -23.87 -13.04
CA GLY A 1 -11.95 -23.07 -14.27
C GLY A 1 -11.03 -21.93 -13.92
N VAL A 2 -9.89 -21.82 -14.60
CA VAL A 2 -8.88 -20.78 -14.32
C VAL A 2 -9.46 -19.42 -14.67
N MET A 3 -9.58 -18.53 -13.69
CA MET A 3 -10.13 -17.19 -13.88
C MET A 3 -9.04 -16.27 -14.42
N VAL A 4 -8.76 -16.38 -15.73
CA VAL A 4 -7.70 -15.63 -16.45
C VAL A 4 -7.79 -14.12 -16.17
N ASN A 5 -9.00 -13.58 -15.97
CA ASN A 5 -9.26 -12.16 -15.77
C ASN A 5 -9.61 -11.78 -14.32
N LYS A 6 -9.18 -12.57 -13.32
CA LYS A 6 -9.48 -12.29 -11.90
C LYS A 6 -9.06 -10.88 -11.47
N GLY A 7 -7.90 -10.40 -11.91
CA GLY A 7 -7.42 -9.06 -11.56
C GLY A 7 -8.32 -7.94 -12.08
N LEU A 8 -8.76 -8.04 -13.33
CA LEU A 8 -9.65 -7.04 -13.95
C LEU A 8 -11.04 -7.04 -13.29
N HIS A 9 -11.56 -8.22 -12.97
CA HIS A 9 -12.83 -8.33 -12.26
C HIS A 9 -12.76 -7.70 -10.87
N GLN A 10 -11.71 -7.99 -10.08
CA GLN A 10 -11.56 -7.39 -8.75
C GLN A 10 -11.29 -5.89 -8.81
N LEU A 11 -10.61 -5.39 -9.85
CA LEU A 11 -10.44 -3.96 -10.07
C LEU A 11 -11.80 -3.27 -10.22
N ALA A 12 -12.68 -3.82 -11.07
CA ALA A 12 -14.01 -3.28 -11.26
C ALA A 12 -14.85 -3.30 -9.97
N LEU A 13 -14.71 -4.36 -9.16
CA LEU A 13 -15.36 -4.47 -7.87
C LEU A 13 -14.85 -3.43 -6.86
N CYS A 14 -13.53 -3.23 -6.79
CA CYS A 14 -12.92 -2.23 -5.93
C CYS A 14 -13.42 -0.83 -6.29
N ILE A 15 -13.37 -0.46 -7.58
CA ILE A 15 -13.86 0.85 -8.05
C ILE A 15 -15.33 1.04 -7.71
N THR A 16 -16.16 0.02 -7.92
CA THR A 16 -17.60 0.10 -7.61
C THR A 16 -17.86 0.31 -6.12
N ARG A 17 -17.12 -0.40 -5.25
CA ARG A 17 -17.25 -0.23 -3.79
C ARG A 17 -16.73 1.13 -3.30
N LEU A 18 -15.66 1.63 -3.90
CA LEU A 18 -15.11 2.94 -3.59
C LEU A 18 -16.03 4.08 -4.02
N ALA A 19 -16.63 3.97 -5.21
CA ALA A 19 -17.64 4.89 -5.69
C ALA A 19 -18.83 4.95 -4.74
N ALA A 20 -19.39 3.79 -4.36
CA ALA A 20 -20.49 3.73 -3.39
C ALA A 20 -20.11 4.34 -2.03
N LYS A 21 -18.87 4.09 -1.56
CA LYS A 21 -18.34 4.70 -0.34
C LYS A 21 -18.29 6.23 -0.45
N ALA A 22 -17.87 6.77 -1.60
CA ALA A 22 -17.85 8.21 -1.83
C ALA A 22 -19.26 8.81 -1.87
N ASP A 23 -20.23 8.11 -2.45
CA ASP A 23 -21.64 8.55 -2.47
C ASP A 23 -22.25 8.59 -1.07
N HIS A 24 -21.98 7.59 -0.22
CA HIS A 24 -22.43 7.60 1.18
C HIS A 24 -21.87 8.80 1.98
N ILE A 25 -20.60 9.14 1.75
CA ILE A 25 -19.96 10.33 2.36
C ILE A 25 -20.63 11.61 1.83
N ALA A 26 -20.92 11.69 0.53
CA ALA A 26 -21.59 12.85 -0.06
C ALA A 26 -23.02 13.07 0.49
N HIS A 27 -23.70 12.00 0.89
CA HIS A 27 -25.03 12.03 1.49
C HIS A 27 -25.04 12.05 3.03
N GLY A 28 -23.90 12.30 3.68
CA GLY A 28 -23.80 12.44 5.14
C GLY A 28 -24.00 11.14 5.94
N HIS A 29 -23.84 9.97 5.30
CA HIS A 29 -23.94 8.65 5.94
C HIS A 29 -22.55 8.08 6.23
N ASP A 30 -21.75 8.79 7.02
CA ASP A 30 -20.36 8.43 7.32
C ASP A 30 -20.24 7.05 7.99
N SER A 31 -21.19 6.70 8.88
CA SER A 31 -21.19 5.40 9.56
C SER A 31 -21.39 4.22 8.62
N GLU A 32 -22.10 4.40 7.50
CA GLU A 32 -22.25 3.35 6.49
C GLU A 32 -21.03 3.31 5.56
N ALA A 33 -20.45 4.45 5.23
CA ALA A 33 -19.23 4.54 4.44
C ALA A 33 -18.03 3.81 5.09
N GLU A 34 -17.93 3.83 6.42
CA GLU A 34 -16.89 3.12 7.16
C GLU A 34 -17.04 1.59 7.10
N LYS A 35 -18.28 1.09 7.03
CA LYS A 35 -18.58 -0.35 6.93
C LYS A 35 -18.34 -0.93 5.54
N VAL A 36 -18.16 -0.11 4.51
CA VAL A 36 -17.92 -0.59 3.14
C VAL A 36 -16.53 -1.21 3.03
N HIS A 37 -16.47 -2.54 3.00
CA HIS A 37 -15.26 -3.28 2.72
C HIS A 37 -14.91 -3.24 1.23
N VAL A 38 -13.66 -2.84 0.93
CA VAL A 38 -13.09 -2.80 -0.43
C VAL A 38 -12.08 -3.94 -0.59
N PRO A 39 -12.31 -4.90 -1.51
CA PRO A 39 -11.56 -6.16 -1.59
C PRO A 39 -10.23 -6.03 -2.34
N TYR A 40 -9.34 -5.14 -1.89
CA TYR A 40 -8.02 -4.94 -2.53
C TYR A 40 -7.16 -6.21 -2.54
N ARG A 41 -7.34 -7.09 -1.56
CA ARG A 41 -6.52 -8.30 -1.36
C ARG A 41 -6.91 -9.47 -2.26
N ASP A 42 -8.05 -9.40 -2.94
CA ASP A 42 -8.55 -10.53 -3.74
C ASP A 42 -7.76 -10.73 -5.04
N SER A 43 -6.95 -9.76 -5.44
CA SER A 43 -6.00 -9.87 -6.56
C SER A 43 -4.70 -9.12 -6.30
N LYS A 44 -3.59 -9.62 -6.87
CA LYS A 44 -2.29 -8.94 -6.80
C LYS A 44 -2.33 -7.54 -7.44
N LEU A 45 -3.09 -7.38 -8.52
CA LEU A 45 -3.25 -6.10 -9.23
C LEU A 45 -3.87 -5.05 -8.30
N THR A 46 -5.00 -5.37 -7.66
CA THR A 46 -5.70 -4.43 -6.76
C THR A 46 -4.92 -4.15 -5.48
N LEU A 47 -4.06 -5.09 -5.06
CA LEU A 47 -3.16 -4.88 -3.94
C LEU A 47 -2.07 -3.85 -4.28
N MET A 48 -1.47 -3.96 -5.46
CA MET A 48 -0.47 -3.00 -5.95
C MET A 48 -1.08 -1.62 -6.22
N LEU A 49 -2.34 -1.58 -6.69
CA LEU A 49 -3.05 -0.33 -6.97
C LEU A 49 -3.84 0.22 -5.77
N ARG A 50 -3.71 -0.34 -4.58
CA ARG A 50 -4.47 0.09 -3.40
C ARG A 50 -4.31 1.59 -3.13
N GLU A 51 -3.07 2.07 -3.13
CA GLU A 51 -2.77 3.48 -2.92
C GLU A 51 -3.31 4.36 -4.05
N ALA A 52 -3.23 3.89 -5.29
CA ALA A 52 -3.75 4.60 -6.46
C ALA A 52 -5.30 4.71 -6.44
N LEU A 53 -6.00 3.70 -5.95
CA LEU A 53 -7.46 3.66 -6.01
C LEU A 53 -8.15 4.39 -4.85
N GLY A 54 -7.58 4.42 -3.65
CA GLY A 54 -8.24 5.06 -2.51
C GLY A 54 -7.32 5.52 -1.39
N GLY A 55 -6.01 5.53 -1.63
CA GLY A 55 -5.00 5.91 -0.65
C GLY A 55 -4.34 7.24 -0.99
N ASN A 56 -3.05 7.32 -0.70
CA ASN A 56 -2.25 8.53 -0.89
C ASN A 56 -1.67 8.61 -2.30
N ALA A 57 -2.52 8.93 -3.29
CA ALA A 57 -2.08 9.11 -4.67
C ALA A 57 -2.97 10.10 -5.44
N ARG A 58 -2.36 10.80 -6.40
CA ARG A 58 -3.09 11.50 -7.47
C ARG A 58 -3.22 10.53 -8.63
N THR A 59 -4.45 10.15 -8.96
CA THR A 59 -4.71 9.06 -9.90
C THR A 59 -5.55 9.55 -11.06
N ALA A 60 -5.16 9.13 -12.27
CA ALA A 60 -5.93 9.33 -13.49
C ALA A 60 -6.14 7.97 -14.17
N MET A 61 -7.36 7.74 -14.66
CA MET A 61 -7.70 6.55 -15.44
C MET A 61 -7.96 6.96 -16.89
N ILE A 62 -7.28 6.28 -17.84
CA ILE A 62 -7.46 6.52 -19.27
C ILE A 62 -8.28 5.37 -19.86
N ALA A 63 -9.41 5.70 -20.46
CA ALA A 63 -10.27 4.74 -21.16
C ALA A 63 -9.87 4.64 -22.63
N CYS A 64 -9.36 3.49 -23.06
CA CYS A 64 -9.11 3.20 -24.47
C CYS A 64 -10.32 2.47 -25.05
N VAL A 65 -11.05 3.10 -25.96
CA VAL A 65 -12.24 2.55 -26.61
C VAL A 65 -12.08 2.53 -28.12
N ALA A 66 -12.67 1.53 -28.77
CA ALA A 66 -12.63 1.40 -30.23
C ALA A 66 -13.91 1.97 -30.85
N PRO A 67 -13.82 2.76 -31.94
CA PRO A 67 -14.99 3.34 -32.62
C PRO A 67 -15.69 2.34 -33.56
N SER A 68 -15.80 1.07 -33.17
CA SER A 68 -16.40 0.00 -33.99
C SER A 68 -17.67 -0.56 -33.34
N MET A 69 -18.68 -0.87 -34.16
CA MET A 69 -19.94 -1.45 -33.67
C MET A 69 -19.75 -2.83 -33.04
N SER A 70 -18.78 -3.61 -33.52
CA SER A 70 -18.43 -4.92 -32.96
C SER A 70 -17.92 -4.84 -31.53
N CYS A 71 -17.33 -3.70 -31.12
CA CYS A 71 -16.75 -3.49 -29.80
C CYS A 71 -17.64 -2.60 -28.91
N LEU A 72 -18.88 -2.32 -29.32
CA LEU A 72 -19.78 -1.41 -28.62
C LEU A 72 -20.10 -1.88 -27.19
N ALA A 73 -20.36 -3.18 -27.01
CA ALA A 73 -20.69 -3.75 -25.71
C ALA A 73 -19.54 -3.62 -24.70
N ASP A 74 -18.32 -3.92 -25.13
CA ASP A 74 -17.12 -3.81 -24.31
C ASP A 74 -16.78 -2.35 -24.02
N SER A 75 -16.85 -1.48 -25.04
CA SER A 75 -16.60 -0.03 -24.89
C SER A 75 -17.57 0.61 -23.90
N LEU A 76 -18.86 0.24 -23.95
CA LEU A 76 -19.87 0.72 -23.00
C LEU A 76 -19.59 0.22 -21.58
N SER A 77 -19.08 -1.02 -21.43
CA SER A 77 -18.66 -1.56 -20.14
C SER A 77 -17.45 -0.80 -19.57
N THR A 78 -16.47 -0.46 -20.41
CA THR A 78 -15.32 0.38 -20.04
C THR A 78 -15.75 1.78 -19.63
N LEU A 79 -16.65 2.42 -20.38
CA LEU A 79 -17.14 3.77 -20.06
C LEU A 79 -17.89 3.80 -18.72
N LYS A 80 -18.77 2.82 -18.46
CA LYS A 80 -19.45 2.69 -17.16
C LYS A 80 -18.47 2.49 -16.01
N LEU A 81 -17.38 1.77 -16.23
CA LEU A 81 -16.35 1.59 -15.21
C LEU A 81 -15.64 2.92 -14.90
N VAL A 82 -15.29 3.69 -15.93
CA VAL A 82 -14.60 4.98 -15.79
C VAL A 82 -15.51 6.03 -15.16
N GLU A 83 -16.79 6.02 -15.49
CA GLU A 83 -17.80 6.88 -14.86
C GLU A 83 -17.80 6.69 -13.33
N ARG A 84 -17.80 5.43 -12.86
CA ARG A 84 -17.67 5.12 -11.42
C ARG A 84 -16.30 5.49 -10.87
N ALA A 85 -15.24 5.26 -11.62
CA ALA A 85 -13.89 5.63 -11.20
C ALA A 85 -13.76 7.15 -10.94
N ARG A 86 -14.58 7.98 -11.61
CA ARG A 86 -14.61 9.43 -11.41
C ARG A 86 -15.10 9.85 -10.02
N SER A 87 -16.01 9.10 -9.40
CA SER A 87 -16.50 9.41 -8.05
C SER A 87 -15.59 8.89 -6.94
N VAL A 88 -14.56 8.12 -7.28
CA VAL A 88 -13.60 7.61 -6.31
C VAL A 88 -12.75 8.74 -5.76
N ASN A 89 -12.83 8.95 -4.44
CA ASN A 89 -12.09 10.00 -3.76
C ASN A 89 -10.75 9.47 -3.23
N THR A 90 -9.64 9.95 -3.79
CA THR A 90 -8.29 9.71 -3.23
C THR A 90 -7.91 10.83 -2.27
N LYS A 91 -7.08 10.53 -1.27
CA LYS A 91 -6.61 11.51 -0.29
C LYS A 91 -5.10 11.69 -0.41
N PRO A 92 -4.62 12.33 -1.49
CA PRO A 92 -3.20 12.57 -1.66
C PRO A 92 -2.72 13.52 -0.54
N ASN A 93 -1.96 12.98 0.40
CA ASN A 93 -1.19 13.78 1.34
C ASN A 93 0.05 14.27 0.59
N VAL A 94 0.17 15.60 0.46
CA VAL A 94 1.39 16.21 -0.04
C VAL A 94 2.44 16.05 1.05
N SER A 95 3.18 14.93 1.03
CA SER A 95 4.49 14.89 1.69
C SER A 95 5.36 15.89 0.96
N LEU A 96 5.28 17.15 1.39
CA LEU A 96 6.35 18.12 1.22
C LEU A 96 7.56 17.48 1.89
N ARG A 97 8.37 16.77 1.08
CA ARG A 97 9.78 16.51 1.41
C ARG A 97 10.49 17.85 1.29
N ILE A 98 10.12 18.79 2.15
CA ILE A 98 11.04 19.82 2.55
C ILE A 98 12.02 19.06 3.43
N CYS A 99 13.23 18.94 2.91
CA CYS A 99 14.43 18.78 3.67
C CYS A 99 14.47 19.86 4.77
N ASP A 100 13.81 19.61 5.91
CA ASP A 100 13.92 20.40 7.12
C ASP A 100 13.72 19.45 8.30
N SER A 101 14.84 19.06 8.92
CA SER A 101 15.08 19.09 10.37
C SER A 101 13.99 18.68 11.38
N VAL A 102 12.94 17.95 10.99
CA VAL A 102 12.01 17.36 11.96
C VAL A 102 12.64 16.08 12.49
N ASP A 103 12.87 16.10 13.79
CA ASP A 103 13.54 15.12 14.63
C ASP A 103 12.87 13.73 14.60
N HIS A 104 12.97 13.03 13.46
CA HIS A 104 12.58 11.62 13.33
C HIS A 104 13.44 10.73 14.25
N GLY A 105 14.52 11.26 14.84
CA GLY A 105 15.30 10.58 15.86
C GLY A 105 14.48 10.25 17.10
N ALA A 106 13.55 11.12 17.50
CA ALA A 106 12.68 10.86 18.66
C ALA A 106 11.71 9.69 18.42
N GLU A 107 11.08 9.63 17.24
CA GLU A 107 10.16 8.53 16.89
C GLU A 107 10.90 7.22 16.62
N VAL A 108 12.09 7.29 16.01
CA VAL A 108 12.97 6.12 15.84
C VAL A 108 13.42 5.58 17.19
N ASN A 109 13.86 6.43 18.12
CA ASN A 109 14.26 6.00 19.48
C ASN A 109 13.08 5.40 20.26
N GLU A 110 11.88 5.97 20.15
CA GLU A 110 10.69 5.40 20.82
C GLU A 110 10.31 4.03 20.25
N LEU A 111 10.44 3.86 18.93
CA LEU A 111 10.22 2.58 18.26
C LEU A 111 11.31 1.56 18.64
N GLU A 112 12.58 1.97 18.73
CA GLU A 112 13.67 1.12 19.23
C GLU A 112 13.48 0.70 20.69
N ASP A 113 12.97 1.59 21.54
CA ASP A 113 12.62 1.29 22.93
C ASP A 113 11.44 0.32 23.03
N LYS A 114 10.43 0.46 22.15
CA LYS A 114 9.31 -0.49 22.06
C LYS A 114 9.82 -1.86 21.59
N ILE A 115 10.62 -1.91 20.53
CA ILE A 115 11.25 -3.15 20.04
C ILE A 115 12.09 -3.82 21.14
N SER A 116 12.86 -3.04 21.91
CA SER A 116 13.70 -3.55 22.98
C SER A 116 12.89 -4.13 24.14
N ARG A 117 11.80 -3.44 24.54
CA ARG A 117 10.87 -3.92 25.58
C ARG A 117 10.18 -5.22 25.16
N THR A 118 9.62 -5.27 23.96
CA THR A 118 8.97 -6.48 23.44
C THR A 118 9.96 -7.64 23.31
N ARG A 119 11.19 -7.39 22.84
CA ARG A 119 12.25 -8.41 22.82
C ARG A 119 12.64 -8.92 24.21
N LEU A 120 12.65 -8.06 25.22
CA LEU A 120 12.92 -8.46 26.61
C LEU A 120 11.79 -9.33 27.17
N GLU A 121 10.53 -8.97 26.89
CA GLU A 121 9.36 -9.77 27.28
C GLU A 121 9.39 -11.16 26.64
N MET A 122 9.79 -11.26 25.36
CA MET A 122 9.94 -12.54 24.69
C MET A 122 11.14 -13.35 25.18
N LYS A 123 12.22 -12.69 25.62
CA LYS A 123 13.34 -13.38 26.29
C LYS A 123 12.96 -13.91 27.68
N LYS A 124 12.09 -13.19 28.40
CA LYS A 124 11.49 -13.62 29.68
C LYS A 124 10.46 -14.74 29.49
N ALA A 125 9.73 -14.74 28.37
CA ALA A 125 8.85 -15.84 27.96
C ALA A 125 9.67 -17.08 27.52
N SER A 126 10.81 -16.89 26.84
CA SER A 126 11.74 -17.96 26.43
C SER A 126 12.38 -18.69 27.62
N THR A 127 12.57 -18.03 28.77
CA THR A 127 13.03 -18.71 30.00
C THR A 127 11.94 -19.55 30.70
N ARG A 128 10.70 -19.51 30.21
CA ARG A 128 9.56 -20.28 30.72
C ARG A 128 9.21 -21.53 29.89
N GLY A 129 9.95 -21.80 28.80
CA GLY A 129 9.91 -23.08 28.11
C GLY A 129 8.67 -23.31 27.24
N ASP A 130 8.47 -22.48 26.21
CA ASP A 130 7.60 -22.82 25.09
C ASP A 130 8.40 -22.70 23.78
N LEU A 131 8.56 -23.84 23.10
CA LEU A 131 9.46 -24.02 21.94
C LEU A 131 8.91 -23.43 20.63
N THR A 132 7.62 -23.07 20.56
CA THR A 132 6.95 -22.64 19.31
C THR A 132 7.05 -21.14 19.04
N GLU A 133 7.11 -20.29 20.07
CA GLU A 133 7.35 -18.85 19.88
C GLU A 133 8.80 -18.58 19.46
N GLN A 134 9.74 -19.42 19.90
CA GLN A 134 11.17 -19.22 19.66
C GLN A 134 11.55 -19.39 18.17
N GLU A 135 10.89 -20.30 17.44
CA GLU A 135 11.13 -20.53 16.01
C GLU A 135 10.53 -19.40 15.14
N MET A 136 9.33 -18.91 15.48
CA MET A 136 8.71 -17.79 14.76
C MET A 136 9.50 -16.48 14.92
N LEU A 137 10.12 -16.28 16.08
CA LEU A 137 10.88 -15.06 16.38
C LEU A 137 12.29 -15.07 15.78
N SER A 138 12.93 -16.24 15.62
CA SER A 138 14.17 -16.33 14.85
C SER A 138 13.95 -16.02 13.37
N GLU A 139 12.83 -16.46 12.81
CA GLU A 139 12.50 -16.23 11.40
C GLU A 139 12.13 -14.76 11.15
N GLU A 140 11.47 -14.09 12.10
CA GLU A 140 11.19 -12.65 12.02
C GLU A 140 12.46 -11.79 12.23
N LEU A 141 13.44 -12.27 13.01
CA LEU A 141 14.74 -11.61 13.16
C LEU A 141 15.59 -11.72 11.89
N GLU A 142 15.64 -12.89 11.23
CA GLU A 142 16.34 -13.06 9.95
C GLU A 142 15.71 -12.25 8.81
N ASN A 143 14.38 -12.11 8.83
CA ASN A 143 13.66 -11.26 7.88
C ASN A 143 13.94 -9.77 8.08
N THR A 144 14.06 -9.32 9.34
CA THR A 144 14.40 -7.92 9.63
C THR A 144 15.88 -7.61 9.35
N GLU A 145 16.82 -8.51 9.62
CA GLU A 145 18.22 -8.38 9.22
C GLU A 145 18.40 -8.36 7.69
N SER A 146 17.63 -9.18 6.97
CA SER A 146 17.62 -9.17 5.50
C SER A 146 17.10 -7.84 4.93
N MET A 147 16.10 -7.24 5.59
CA MET A 147 15.56 -5.92 5.22
C MET A 147 16.55 -4.79 5.52
N LEU A 148 17.26 -4.87 6.65
CA LEU A 148 18.36 -3.95 7.01
C LEU A 148 19.53 -4.03 6.04
N ARG A 149 19.89 -5.22 5.55
CA ARG A 149 20.93 -5.40 4.51
C ARG A 149 20.50 -4.80 3.16
N LEU A 150 19.23 -4.92 2.77
CA LEU A 150 18.70 -4.29 1.56
C LEU A 150 18.69 -2.75 1.65
N LEU A 151 18.35 -2.20 2.83
CA LEU A 151 18.43 -0.76 3.10
C LEU A 151 19.89 -0.26 3.15
N GLY A 152 20.80 -1.04 3.75
CA GLY A 152 22.25 -0.78 3.77
C GLY A 152 22.90 -0.82 2.39
N GLY A 153 22.39 -1.62 1.45
CA GLY A 153 22.84 -1.66 0.07
C GLY A 153 22.60 -0.35 -0.71
N SER A 154 21.55 0.40 -0.38
CA SER A 154 21.28 1.72 -0.98
C SER A 154 22.23 2.82 -0.47
N LEU A 155 22.70 2.72 0.78
CA LEU A 155 23.64 3.67 1.38
C LEU A 155 25.04 3.59 0.72
N HIS A 156 25.48 2.41 0.30
CA HIS A 156 26.78 2.24 -0.36
C HIS A 156 26.79 2.67 -1.84
N GLY A 157 25.61 2.79 -2.48
CA GLY A 157 25.49 3.43 -3.79
C GLY A 157 25.64 4.94 -3.68
N CYS A 158 24.89 5.55 -2.75
CA CYS A 158 24.83 6.99 -2.55
C CYS A 158 26.19 7.60 -2.14
N MET A 159 26.91 6.97 -1.20
CA MET A 159 28.25 7.44 -0.80
C MET A 159 29.29 7.35 -1.93
N ARG A 160 29.12 6.43 -2.89
CA ARG A 160 30.06 6.26 -4.00
C ARG A 160 29.89 7.36 -5.05
N ASP A 161 28.66 7.80 -5.26
CA ASP A 161 28.33 8.90 -6.17
C ASP A 161 28.72 10.26 -5.58
N GLU A 162 28.62 10.44 -4.25
CA GLU A 162 29.13 11.64 -3.56
C GLU A 162 30.67 11.72 -3.59
N LEU A 163 31.39 10.60 -3.38
CA LEU A 163 32.86 10.57 -3.50
C LEU A 163 33.34 10.79 -4.95
N ARG A 164 32.56 10.39 -5.96
CA ARG A 164 32.86 10.67 -7.38
C ARG A 164 32.53 12.11 -7.77
N ALA A 165 31.51 12.73 -7.16
CA ALA A 165 31.17 14.13 -7.38
C ALA A 165 32.18 15.09 -6.72
N SER A 166 32.78 14.70 -5.59
CA SER A 166 33.77 15.51 -4.87
C SER A 166 35.20 15.44 -5.43
N ALA A 167 35.45 14.62 -6.45
CA ALA A 167 36.77 14.41 -7.08
C ALA A 167 36.93 15.07 -8.46
N LYS A 168 36.03 15.98 -8.84
CA LYS A 168 36.13 16.88 -10.00
C LYS A 168 36.10 18.33 -9.54
#